data_AF-A0A955JS09-F1
#
_entry.id   AF-A0A955JS09-F1
#
_cell.length_a   1.000
_cell.length_b   1.000
_cell.length_c   1.000
_cell.angle_alpha   90.00
_cell.angle_beta   90.00
_cell.angle_gamma   90.00
#
_symmetry.space_group_name_H-M   'P 1'
#
loop_
_entity.id
_entity.type
_entity.pdbx_description
1 polymer ?
#
loop_
_entity_poly.entity_id
_entity_poly.type
_entity_poly.pdbx_seq_one_letter_code
_entity_poly.pdbx_strand_id
1 'polypeptide(L)'
;MAEARPTIGPGGPQANVTNSETSMPGQNPPTGAGVETLAPPIVGMGDAAPSLPMTAGVTAGVAAWQNNKRISALWSINQNRNSWVGVDGIGWKKLVNNSDSAIVALTMLASHAREKGSVVNYREESDGMIYEMYVW
;
A
#
# COMPACT_ATOMS: atom_id res chain seq x y z
N MET A 1 43.04 52.21 3.80
CA MET A 1 43.44 51.03 2.99
C MET A 1 42.70 49.85 3.58
N ALA A 2 41.68 49.34 2.89
CA ALA A 2 40.79 48.28 3.37
C ALA A 2 41.10 46.98 2.62
N GLU A 3 41.29 45.90 3.38
CA GLU A 3 41.69 44.57 2.92
C GLU A 3 40.54 43.85 2.19
N ALA A 4 40.88 43.21 1.06
CA ALA A 4 39.97 42.45 0.21
C ALA A 4 39.60 41.11 0.87
N ARG A 5 38.29 40.86 1.04
CA ARG A 5 37.77 39.57 1.50
C ARG A 5 37.72 38.59 0.31
N PRO A 6 38.18 37.33 0.46
CA PRO A 6 38.05 36.33 -0.59
C PRO A 6 36.59 35.88 -0.73
N THR A 7 36.05 36.02 -1.94
CA THR A 7 34.74 35.54 -2.37
C THR A 7 34.77 34.02 -2.52
N ILE A 8 34.06 33.30 -1.65
CA ILE A 8 33.78 31.87 -1.82
C ILE A 8 32.66 31.73 -2.87
N GLY A 9 33.01 31.29 -4.08
CA GLY A 9 32.04 30.91 -5.10
C GLY A 9 31.37 29.57 -4.77
N PRO A 10 30.10 29.35 -5.15
CA PRO A 10 29.39 28.12 -4.87
C PRO A 10 29.75 27.07 -5.93
N GLY A 11 30.76 26.26 -5.66
CA GLY A 11 31.26 25.26 -6.61
C GLY A 11 32.11 24.20 -5.95
N GLY A 12 31.60 23.56 -4.90
CA GLY A 12 32.18 22.31 -4.40
C GLY A 12 31.67 21.12 -5.22
N PRO A 13 32.50 20.10 -5.51
CA PRO A 13 32.04 18.90 -6.19
C PRO A 13 30.97 18.21 -5.35
N GLN A 14 29.74 18.21 -5.85
CA GLN A 14 28.65 17.44 -5.27
C GLN A 14 29.03 15.96 -5.34
N ALA A 15 29.28 15.37 -4.18
CA ALA A 15 29.26 13.92 -4.06
C ALA A 15 27.88 13.48 -4.54
N ASN A 16 27.86 12.79 -5.68
CA ASN A 16 26.67 12.15 -6.23
C ASN A 16 26.29 11.01 -5.29
N VAL A 17 25.63 11.34 -4.18
CA VAL A 17 24.89 10.37 -3.38
C VAL A 17 23.72 9.98 -4.27
N THR A 18 23.92 8.94 -5.07
CA THR A 18 22.82 8.20 -5.70
C THR A 18 22.08 7.52 -4.56
N ASN A 19 21.26 8.30 -3.88
CA ASN A 19 20.29 7.80 -2.94
C ASN A 19 19.36 6.88 -3.73
N SER A 20 19.26 5.64 -3.28
CA SER A 20 18.24 4.68 -3.71
C SER A 20 16.85 5.12 -3.23
N GLU A 21 16.44 6.34 -3.54
CA GLU A 21 15.09 6.87 -3.41
C GLU A 21 14.25 6.29 -4.56
N THR A 22 14.02 4.97 -4.49
CA THR A 22 13.01 4.29 -5.29
C THR A 22 11.68 4.98 -5.01
N SER A 23 11.26 5.86 -5.95
CA SER A 23 9.94 6.46 -6.13
C SER A 23 8.97 6.23 -4.97
N MET A 24 8.99 7.14 -3.99
CA MET A 24 7.87 7.29 -3.07
C MET A 24 6.61 7.63 -3.88
N PRO A 25 5.42 7.11 -3.53
CA PRO A 25 4.22 7.33 -4.32
C PRO A 25 3.84 8.82 -4.30
N GLY A 26 4.05 9.51 -5.44
CA GLY A 26 3.91 10.96 -5.55
C GLY A 26 2.47 11.47 -5.41
N GLN A 27 1.47 10.62 -5.64
CA GLN A 27 0.06 10.84 -5.28
C GLN A 27 -0.93 9.73 -5.75
N ASN A 28 -0.49 8.66 -6.41
CA ASN A 28 -1.39 7.59 -6.86
C ASN A 28 -0.69 6.21 -6.92
N PRO A 29 -1.44 5.09 -6.75
CA PRO A 29 -0.91 3.72 -6.82
C PRO A 29 -0.35 3.39 -8.22
N PRO A 30 0.61 2.47 -8.33
CA PRO A 30 1.00 1.91 -9.63
C PRO A 30 -0.17 1.13 -10.24
N THR A 31 -0.64 1.56 -11.41
CA THR A 31 -1.64 0.84 -12.21
C THR A 31 -1.03 -0.44 -12.77
N GLY A 32 -1.36 -1.59 -12.17
CA GLY A 32 -1.04 -2.92 -12.70
C GLY A 32 -2.18 -3.46 -13.57
N ALA A 33 -1.85 -3.92 -14.78
CA ALA A 33 -2.75 -4.35 -15.84
C ALA A 33 -3.03 -5.87 -15.85
N GLY A 34 -4.26 -6.26 -16.24
CA GLY A 34 -4.66 -7.60 -16.71
C GLY A 34 -4.79 -8.67 -15.60
N VAL A 35 -5.76 -9.58 -15.58
CA VAL A 35 -6.33 -10.37 -16.69
C VAL A 35 -7.73 -10.87 -16.31
N GLU A 36 -8.73 -10.56 -17.13
CA GLU A 36 -10.04 -11.24 -17.12
C GLU A 36 -9.88 -12.64 -17.71
N THR A 37 -10.11 -13.68 -16.92
CA THR A 37 -10.31 -15.05 -17.42
C THR A 37 -11.80 -15.32 -17.52
N LEU A 38 -12.32 -15.35 -18.75
CA LEU A 38 -13.66 -15.81 -19.08
C LEU A 38 -13.70 -17.35 -19.01
N ALA A 39 -14.64 -17.92 -18.24
CA ALA A 39 -14.98 -19.34 -18.26
C ALA A 39 -16.47 -19.54 -18.61
N PRO A 40 -16.85 -20.61 -19.33
CA PRO A 40 -18.11 -20.73 -20.09
C PRO A 40 -19.34 -21.16 -19.26
N PRO A 41 -20.58 -20.98 -19.77
CA PRO A 41 -21.80 -21.28 -19.02
C PRO A 41 -22.13 -22.77 -19.04
N ILE A 42 -22.42 -23.35 -17.87
CA ILE A 42 -22.91 -24.72 -17.71
C ILE A 42 -24.43 -24.65 -17.56
N VAL A 43 -25.16 -25.17 -18.55
CA VAL A 43 -26.62 -25.35 -18.53
C VAL A 43 -26.94 -26.66 -17.77
N GLY A 44 -27.80 -26.61 -16.75
CA GLY A 44 -28.16 -27.80 -15.97
C GLY A 44 -29.34 -27.61 -15.03
N MET A 45 -30.55 -27.67 -15.59
CA MET A 45 -31.76 -28.35 -15.07
C MET A 45 -32.13 -28.24 -13.57
N GLY A 46 -33.09 -27.35 -13.29
CA GLY A 46 -34.39 -27.67 -12.68
C GLY A 46 -34.46 -28.19 -11.24
N ASP A 47 -34.74 -27.29 -10.29
CA ASP A 47 -35.74 -27.51 -9.23
C ASP A 47 -36.24 -26.13 -8.74
N ALA A 48 -37.55 -25.89 -8.82
CA ALA A 48 -38.15 -24.56 -8.61
C ALA A 48 -38.34 -24.29 -7.10
N ALA A 49 -37.32 -23.73 -6.46
CA ALA A 49 -37.46 -23.12 -5.13
C ALA A 49 -38.11 -21.72 -5.24
N PRO A 50 -38.89 -21.26 -4.23
CA PRO A 50 -39.46 -19.91 -4.23
C PRO A 50 -38.33 -18.87 -4.27
N SER A 51 -38.29 -18.06 -5.33
CA SER A 51 -37.27 -17.03 -5.49
C SER A 51 -37.51 -15.88 -4.51
N LEU A 52 -36.65 -15.77 -3.49
CA LEU A 52 -36.43 -14.49 -2.80
C LEU A 52 -35.89 -13.50 -3.84
N PRO A 53 -36.29 -12.21 -3.84
CA PRO A 53 -35.63 -11.22 -4.68
C PRO A 53 -34.16 -11.20 -4.26
N MET A 54 -33.29 -11.73 -5.11
CA MET A 54 -31.85 -11.61 -4.96
C MET A 54 -31.56 -10.11 -5.02
N THR A 55 -31.37 -9.48 -3.87
CA THR A 55 -30.67 -8.20 -3.83
C THR A 55 -29.34 -8.43 -4.53
N ALA A 56 -29.02 -7.54 -5.45
CA ALA A 56 -27.91 -7.64 -6.38
C ALA A 56 -26.69 -8.28 -5.70
N GLY A 57 -26.12 -9.30 -6.35
CA GLY A 57 -24.89 -9.92 -5.90
C GLY A 57 -23.90 -8.82 -5.55
N VAL A 58 -23.66 -8.62 -4.26
CA VAL A 58 -22.46 -7.95 -3.80
C VAL A 58 -21.37 -8.88 -4.30
N THR A 59 -20.71 -8.51 -5.39
CA THR A 59 -19.41 -9.07 -5.73
C THR A 59 -18.59 -8.84 -4.47
N ALA A 60 -18.47 -9.87 -3.63
CA ALA A 60 -17.59 -9.85 -2.50
C ALA A 60 -16.22 -9.57 -3.10
N GLY A 61 -15.69 -8.36 -2.89
CA GLY A 61 -14.34 -8.02 -3.28
C GLY A 61 -13.45 -9.14 -2.74
N VAL A 62 -12.61 -9.71 -3.61
CA VAL A 62 -11.72 -10.80 -3.20
C VAL A 62 -10.77 -10.25 -2.15
N ALA A 63 -11.00 -10.60 -0.89
CA ALA A 63 -10.06 -10.33 0.19
C ALA A 63 -8.89 -11.30 0.06
N ALA A 64 -7.68 -10.76 -0.15
CA ALA A 64 -6.46 -11.54 -0.31
C ALA A 64 -5.56 -11.41 0.92
N TRP A 65 -5.17 -12.54 1.50
CA TRP A 65 -4.20 -12.58 2.59
C TRP A 65 -2.78 -12.71 2.06
N GLN A 66 -1.94 -11.75 2.43
CA GLN A 66 -0.51 -11.77 2.17
C GLN A 66 0.21 -12.20 3.44
N ASN A 67 0.86 -13.36 3.38
CA ASN A 67 1.50 -13.98 4.54
C ASN A 67 3.02 -13.87 4.49
N ASN A 68 3.65 -13.85 5.68
CA ASN A 68 5.09 -13.85 5.89
C ASN A 68 5.80 -12.72 5.11
N LYS A 69 5.25 -11.51 5.19
CA LYS A 69 5.82 -10.31 4.55
C LYS A 69 6.59 -9.48 5.54
N ARG A 70 7.50 -8.64 5.04
CA ARG A 70 8.28 -7.70 5.84
C ARG A 70 7.96 -6.28 5.40
N ILE A 71 7.86 -5.37 6.36
CA ILE A 71 7.68 -3.94 6.11
C ILE A 71 9.07 -3.30 6.04
N SER A 72 9.45 -2.79 4.88
CA SER A 72 10.76 -2.17 4.65
C SER A 72 10.72 -0.65 4.83
N ALA A 73 9.59 -0.02 4.52
CA ALA A 73 9.46 1.43 4.57
C ALA A 73 8.07 1.89 5.01
N LEU A 74 7.99 3.13 5.48
CA LEU A 74 6.75 3.83 5.82
C LEU A 74 6.78 5.18 5.14
N TRP A 75 5.62 5.63 4.66
CA TRP A 75 5.49 6.94 4.05
C TRP A 75 4.13 7.54 4.36
N SER A 76 4.13 8.81 4.77
CA SER A 76 2.91 9.59 5.02
C SER A 76 3.13 11.02 4.53
N ILE A 77 2.05 11.67 4.13
CA ILE A 77 2.05 13.06 3.68
C ILE A 77 0.96 13.85 4.43
N ASN A 78 1.03 15.18 4.41
CA ASN A 78 0.07 16.09 5.03
C ASN A 78 -1.29 16.13 4.28
N GLN A 79 -1.87 14.96 4.00
CA GLN A 79 -3.18 14.79 3.41
C GLN A 79 -4.04 13.90 4.29
N ASN A 80 -5.37 14.04 4.17
CA ASN A 80 -6.29 13.29 5.00
C ASN A 80 -6.12 11.79 4.80
N ARG A 81 -5.71 11.09 5.87
CA ARG A 81 -5.60 9.64 5.93
C ARG A 81 -4.79 9.05 4.76
N ASN A 82 -3.60 9.60 4.54
CA ASN A 82 -2.70 9.19 3.47
C ASN A 82 -1.39 8.62 4.03
N SER A 83 -1.43 7.33 4.37
CA SER A 83 -0.28 6.57 4.87
C SER A 83 -0.11 5.29 4.05
N TRP A 84 1.16 4.97 3.79
CA TRP A 84 1.59 3.87 2.94
C TRP A 84 2.68 3.07 3.63
N VAL A 85 2.72 1.79 3.29
CA VAL A 85 3.74 0.84 3.74
C VAL A 85 4.46 0.26 2.53
N GLY A 86 5.78 0.22 2.61
CA GLY A 86 6.61 -0.49 1.65
C GLY A 86 6.72 -1.94 2.10
N VAL A 87 6.24 -2.86 1.27
CA VAL A 87 6.26 -4.30 1.53
C VAL A 87 7.33 -4.95 0.66
N ASP A 88 8.22 -5.73 1.27
CA ASP A 88 9.29 -6.41 0.53
C ASP A 88 8.72 -7.38 -0.51
N GLY A 89 9.24 -7.27 -1.74
CA GLY A 89 8.84 -8.07 -2.89
C GLY A 89 7.48 -7.69 -3.51
N ILE A 90 6.76 -6.71 -2.95
CA ILE A 90 5.45 -6.27 -3.46
C ILE A 90 5.47 -4.78 -3.84
N GLY A 91 6.19 -3.96 -3.06
CA GLY A 91 6.23 -2.51 -3.24
C GLY A 91 5.25 -1.78 -2.31
N TRP A 92 4.80 -0.60 -2.74
CA TRP A 92 3.98 0.29 -1.91
C TRP A 92 2.51 -0.14 -1.85
N LYS A 93 1.98 -0.21 -0.63
CA LYS A 93 0.57 -0.46 -0.35
C LYS A 93 0.01 0.62 0.55
N LYS A 94 -1.20 1.10 0.24
CA LYS A 94 -1.87 2.13 1.05
C LYS A 94 -2.58 1.46 2.23
N LEU A 95 -2.60 2.13 3.38
CA LEU A 95 -3.43 1.73 4.51
C LEU A 95 -4.87 2.20 4.30
N VAL A 96 -5.84 1.44 4.80
CA VAL A 96 -7.25 1.82 4.72
C VAL A 96 -7.47 3.22 5.32
N ASN A 97 -8.30 4.02 4.65
CA ASN A 97 -8.53 5.43 4.97
C ASN A 97 -9.99 5.73 5.39
N ASN A 98 -10.75 4.70 5.75
CA ASN A 98 -12.16 4.81 6.14
C ASN A 98 -12.36 5.44 7.53
N SER A 99 -11.37 5.35 8.43
CA SER A 99 -11.42 5.85 9.80
C SER A 99 -10.04 6.34 10.27
N ASP A 100 -10.02 7.41 11.08
CA ASP A 100 -8.80 7.95 11.68
C ASP A 100 -8.15 6.95 12.64
N SER A 101 -8.98 6.22 13.41
CA SER A 101 -8.47 5.20 14.34
C SER A 101 -7.83 4.04 13.59
N ALA A 102 -8.40 3.63 12.45
CA ALA A 102 -7.87 2.53 11.64
C ALA A 102 -6.49 2.88 11.07
N ILE A 103 -6.35 4.06 10.45
CA ILE A 103 -5.07 4.45 9.84
C ILE A 103 -3.97 4.63 10.89
N VAL A 104 -4.30 5.22 12.06
CA VAL A 104 -3.34 5.39 13.15
C VAL A 104 -2.91 4.02 13.69
N ALA A 105 -3.87 3.12 13.98
CA ALA A 105 -3.56 1.78 14.48
C ALA A 105 -2.67 0.98 13.51
N LEU A 106 -3.02 0.95 12.22
CA LEU A 106 -2.23 0.25 11.21
C LEU A 106 -0.85 0.87 10.99
N THR A 107 -0.74 2.20 11.05
CA THR A 107 0.56 2.89 10.96
C THR A 107 1.44 2.51 12.15
N MET A 108 0.88 2.44 13.36
CA MET A 108 1.62 2.01 14.56
C MET A 108 2.08 0.56 14.46
N LEU A 109 1.22 -0.36 14.01
CA LEU A 109 1.58 -1.77 13.79
C LEU A 109 2.69 -1.92 12.74
N ALA A 110 2.57 -1.23 11.61
CA ALA A 110 3.59 -1.24 10.56
C ALA A 110 4.92 -0.63 11.03
N SER A 111 4.85 0.40 11.88
CA SER A 111 6.03 1.02 12.50
C SER A 111 6.78 0.06 13.41
N HIS A 112 6.05 -0.62 14.29
CA HIS A 112 6.59 -1.63 15.17
C HIS A 112 7.20 -2.82 14.40
N ALA A 113 6.49 -3.31 13.40
CA ALA A 113 6.98 -4.41 12.55
C ALA A 113 8.28 -4.04 11.83
N ARG A 114 8.36 -2.82 11.27
CA ARG A 114 9.56 -2.31 10.59
C ARG A 114 10.73 -2.16 11.56
N GLU A 115 10.51 -1.57 12.73
CA GLU A 115 11.57 -1.36 13.73
C GLU A 115 12.19 -2.68 14.19
N LYS A 116 11.36 -3.69 14.47
CA LYS A 116 11.84 -5.01 14.89
C LYS A 116 12.33 -5.90 13.75
N GLY A 117 12.01 -5.54 12.50
CA GLY A 117 12.12 -6.48 11.38
C GLY A 117 11.27 -7.73 11.62
N SER A 118 10.09 -7.59 12.23
CA SER A 118 9.13 -8.68 12.39
C SER A 118 8.45 -9.00 11.06
N VAL A 119 7.99 -10.25 10.92
CA VAL A 119 7.12 -10.64 9.81
C VAL A 119 5.68 -10.25 10.12
N VAL A 120 4.92 -9.95 9.06
CA VAL A 120 3.52 -9.58 9.14
C VAL A 120 2.68 -10.42 8.20
N ASN A 121 1.43 -10.64 8.61
CA ASN A 121 0.37 -11.13 7.75
C ASN A 121 -0.66 -10.01 7.61
N TYR A 122 -1.05 -9.66 6.38
CA TYR A 122 -2.02 -8.59 6.16
C TYR A 122 -3.07 -8.98 5.14
N ARG A 123 -4.26 -8.38 5.26
CA ARG A 123 -5.37 -8.55 4.33
C ARG A 123 -5.52 -7.31 3.46
N GLU A 124 -5.50 -7.52 2.16
CA GLU A 124 -5.88 -6.51 1.18
C GLU A 124 -7.27 -6.80 0.62
N GLU A 125 -8.04 -5.75 0.36
CA GLU A 125 -9.34 -5.84 -0.31
C GLU A 125 -9.21 -5.55 -1.80
N SER A 126 -10.32 -5.57 -2.53
CA SER A 126 -10.35 -5.32 -3.98
C SER A 126 -9.82 -3.94 -4.41
N ASP A 127 -9.70 -2.98 -3.49
CA ASP A 127 -9.12 -1.67 -3.72
C ASP A 127 -7.58 -1.65 -3.57
N GLY A 128 -6.98 -2.78 -3.19
CA GLY A 128 -5.55 -2.93 -2.96
C GLY A 128 -5.03 -2.23 -1.70
N MET A 129 -5.91 -1.75 -0.83
CA MET A 129 -5.54 -1.18 0.47
C MET A 129 -5.48 -2.26 1.55
N ILE A 130 -4.67 -2.02 2.57
CA ILE A 130 -4.55 -2.92 3.71
C ILE A 130 -5.61 -2.57 4.75
N TYR A 131 -6.49 -3.52 5.03
CA TYR A 131 -7.56 -3.39 6.02
C TYR A 131 -7.20 -3.97 7.38
N GLU A 132 -6.41 -5.04 7.38
CA GLU A 132 -6.04 -5.78 8.59
C GLU A 132 -4.57 -6.19 8.53
N MET A 133 -3.90 -6.15 9.68
CA MET A 133 -2.49 -6.53 9.82
C MET A 133 -2.26 -7.20 11.17
N TYR A 134 -1.60 -8.36 11.15
CA TYR A 134 -1.08 -9.06 12.31
C TYR A 134 0.44 -9.00 12.31
N VAL A 135 1.02 -8.61 13.44
CA VAL A 135 2.47 -8.50 13.66
C VAL A 135 2.88 -9.53 14.70
N TRP A 136 3.99 -10.23 14.43
CA TRP A 136 4.52 -11.30 15.28
C TRP A 136 5.75 -10.86 16.08
#